data_AF-A0A392QMI8-F1
#
_entry.id   AF-A0A392QMI8-F1
#
_cell.length_a   1.000
_cell.length_b   1.000
_cell.length_c   1.000
_cell.angle_alpha   90.00
_cell.angle_beta   90.00
_cell.angle_gamma   90.00
#
_symmetry.space_group_name_H-M   'P 1'
#
loop_
_entity.id
_entity.type
_entity.pdbx_description
1 polymer ?
#
loop_
_entity_poly.entity_id
_entity_poly.type
_entity_poly.pdbx_seq_one_letter_code
_entity_poly.pdbx_strand_id
1 'polypeptide(L)'
;MIDDIDGSSHDGNQDEQLWTEFHNAKSMNEESIKYQEKLVESKSDIEAALKELSRSNLILVGRMPSVAPLVGKSDSPELGPVGSYMASSSFSNSASILVIQQYNSSTDIHPLVMEEFDCPEMPDTPRNN
;
A
#
# COMPACT_ATOMS: atom_id res chain seq x y z
N MET A 1 7.89 14.26 -41.97
CA MET A 1 8.60 14.55 -40.71
C MET A 1 7.60 14.30 -39.62
N ILE A 2 7.83 13.28 -38.82
CA ILE A 2 7.04 12.94 -37.64
C ILE A 2 7.70 13.73 -36.51
N ASP A 3 6.92 14.59 -35.86
CA ASP A 3 7.30 15.21 -34.60
C ASP A 3 7.20 14.13 -33.53
N ASP A 4 8.35 13.60 -33.11
CA ASP A 4 8.44 12.69 -31.98
C ASP A 4 7.93 13.41 -30.73
N ILE A 5 6.83 12.88 -30.22
CA ILE A 5 6.10 13.35 -29.05
C ILE A 5 7.07 13.32 -27.85
N ASP A 6 7.21 14.47 -27.21
CA ASP A 6 7.92 14.65 -25.96
C ASP A 6 7.29 13.72 -24.91
N GLY A 7 8.00 12.66 -24.53
CA GLY A 7 7.70 11.83 -23.37
C GLY A 7 7.94 12.59 -22.08
N SER A 8 7.25 13.71 -21.91
CA SER A 8 7.22 14.50 -20.69
C SER A 8 6.71 13.62 -19.57
N SER A 9 7.60 13.33 -18.62
CA SER A 9 7.36 12.59 -17.40
C SER A 9 6.36 13.38 -16.52
N HIS A 10 5.06 13.22 -16.78
CA HIS A 10 3.98 14.01 -16.18
C HIS A 10 3.48 13.48 -14.82
N ASP A 11 4.15 12.47 -14.26
CA ASP A 11 3.68 11.70 -13.10
C ASP A 11 4.17 12.28 -11.76
N GLY A 12 5.43 12.75 -11.69
CA GLY A 12 6.02 13.22 -10.44
C GLY A 12 5.39 14.51 -9.87
N ASN A 13 4.75 15.32 -10.71
CA ASN A 13 4.12 16.57 -10.28
C ASN A 13 2.77 16.31 -9.57
N GLN A 14 2.08 15.21 -9.92
CA GLN A 14 0.82 14.82 -9.28
C GLN A 14 1.07 14.21 -7.89
N ASP A 15 2.09 13.37 -7.74
CA ASP A 15 2.48 12.82 -6.44
C ASP A 15 2.82 13.93 -5.43
N GLU A 16 3.61 14.92 -5.86
CA GLU A 16 3.99 16.05 -5.00
C GLU A 16 2.77 16.89 -4.57
N GLN A 17 1.79 17.05 -5.47
CA GLN A 17 0.53 17.73 -5.16
C GLN A 17 -0.30 16.95 -4.14
N LEU A 18 -0.43 15.62 -4.29
CA LEU A 18 -1.11 14.74 -3.34
C LEU A 18 -0.45 14.75 -1.96
N TRP A 19 0.89 14.73 -1.93
CA TRP A 19 1.65 14.85 -0.69
C TRP A 19 1.39 16.16 0.02
N THR A 20 1.38 17.26 -0.72
CA THR A 20 1.10 18.59 -0.19
C THR A 20 -0.32 18.66 0.38
N GLU A 21 -1.31 18.10 -0.33
CA GLU A 21 -2.69 18.03 0.13
C GLU A 21 -2.82 17.23 1.43
N PHE A 22 -2.21 16.04 1.49
CA PHE A 22 -2.20 15.22 2.70
C PHE A 22 -1.57 15.97 3.88
N HIS A 23 -0.43 16.63 3.67
CA HIS A 23 0.25 17.38 4.71
C HIS A 23 -0.59 18.56 5.23
N ASN A 24 -1.32 19.24 4.33
CA ASN A 24 -2.27 20.29 4.71
C ASN A 24 -3.48 19.73 5.49
N ALA A 25 -4.05 18.61 5.05
CA ALA A 25 -5.17 17.96 5.74
C ALA A 25 -4.79 17.51 7.16
N LYS A 26 -3.55 17.03 7.35
CA LYS A 26 -2.98 16.73 8.67
C LYS A 26 -2.93 17.98 9.56
N SER A 27 -2.46 19.11 9.03
CA SER A 27 -2.39 20.39 9.78
C SER A 27 -3.76 20.85 10.28
N MET A 28 -4.84 20.52 9.55
CA MET A 28 -6.21 20.86 9.94
C MET A 28 -6.82 19.88 10.96
N ASN A 29 -6.25 18.67 11.14
CA ASN A 29 -6.75 17.61 12.02
C ASN A 29 -5.62 17.03 12.90
N GLU A 30 -4.96 17.88 13.67
CA GLU A 30 -3.73 17.54 14.42
C GLU A 30 -3.89 16.38 15.42
N GLU A 31 -5.11 16.08 15.88
CA GLU A 31 -5.33 15.09 16.95
C GLU A 31 -5.50 13.64 16.45
N SER A 32 -5.88 13.42 15.19
CA SER A 32 -6.21 12.06 14.68
C SER A 32 -5.17 11.46 13.74
N ILE A 33 -4.27 12.26 13.15
CA ILE A 33 -3.31 11.80 12.14
C ILE A 33 -1.89 12.25 12.51
N LYS A 34 -1.03 11.28 12.84
CA LYS A 34 0.41 11.51 13.08
C LYS A 34 1.23 11.01 11.89
N TYR A 35 2.02 11.91 11.30
CA TYR A 35 3.05 11.57 10.32
C TYR A 35 4.43 11.64 10.96
N GLN A 36 5.27 10.64 10.73
CA GLN A 36 6.64 10.57 11.24
C GLN A 36 7.54 9.87 10.23
N GLU A 37 8.66 10.52 9.89
CA GLU A 37 9.77 9.91 9.15
C GLU A 37 10.91 9.60 10.11
N LYS A 38 11.59 8.48 9.87
CA LYS A 38 12.71 8.05 10.72
C LYS A 38 13.82 7.50 9.83
N LEU A 39 15.00 8.11 9.94
CA LEU A 39 16.21 7.58 9.34
C LEU A 39 16.66 6.35 10.16
N VAL A 40 16.95 5.25 9.47
CA VAL A 40 17.38 3.98 10.07
C VAL A 40 18.61 3.47 9.33
N GLU A 41 19.63 3.06 10.07
CA GLU A 41 20.93 2.64 9.50
C GLU A 41 21.21 1.16 9.71
N SER A 42 20.47 0.51 10.61
CA SER A 42 20.64 -0.90 10.94
C SER A 42 19.31 -1.65 11.00
N LYS A 43 19.38 -2.97 10.89
CA LYS A 43 18.23 -3.85 11.11
C LYS A 43 17.58 -3.60 12.48
N SER A 44 18.39 -3.45 13.52
CA SER A 44 17.90 -3.20 14.88
C SER A 44 17.12 -1.88 14.99
N ASP A 45 17.55 -0.84 14.27
CA ASP A 45 16.82 0.45 14.22
C ASP A 45 15.46 0.31 13.54
N ILE A 46 15.39 -0.47 12.46
CA ILE A 46 14.13 -0.79 11.76
C ILE A 46 13.20 -1.53 12.71
N GLU A 47 13.68 -2.58 13.37
CA GLU A 47 12.88 -3.35 14.33
C GLU A 47 12.37 -2.49 15.50
N ALA A 48 13.21 -1.58 16.00
CA ALA A 48 12.82 -0.63 17.06
C ALA A 48 11.74 0.33 16.56
N ALA A 49 11.90 0.89 15.35
CA ALA A 49 10.91 1.77 14.74
C ALA A 49 9.56 1.07 14.53
N LEU A 50 9.57 -0.19 14.06
CA LEU A 50 8.35 -0.98 13.90
C LEU A 50 7.68 -1.28 15.24
N LYS A 51 8.45 -1.57 16.29
CA LYS A 51 7.92 -1.79 17.64
C LYS A 51 7.24 -0.55 18.22
N GLU A 52 7.65 0.67 17.85
CA GLU A 52 6.92 1.87 18.27
C GLU A 52 5.48 1.93 17.71
N LEU A 53 5.23 1.26 16.56
CA LEU A 53 3.91 1.15 15.92
C LEU A 53 3.01 0.09 16.58
N SER A 54 3.51 -0.65 17.58
CA SER A 54 2.80 -1.76 18.24
C SER A 54 1.59 -1.33 19.10
N ARG A 55 1.16 -0.08 19.00
CA ARG A 55 0.00 0.47 19.73
C ARG A 55 -1.26 0.54 18.86
N SER A 56 -1.19 0.07 17.62
CA SER A 56 -2.29 0.11 16.66
C SER A 56 -2.98 -1.24 16.51
N ASN A 57 -4.30 -1.22 16.28
CA ASN A 57 -5.10 -2.43 15.99
C ASN A 57 -4.98 -2.88 14.53
N LEU A 58 -4.69 -1.95 13.62
CA LEU A 58 -4.48 -2.18 12.19
C LEU A 58 -3.20 -1.47 11.76
N ILE A 59 -2.34 -2.17 11.02
CA ILE A 59 -1.10 -1.62 10.50
C ILE A 59 -1.06 -1.86 9.00
N LEU A 60 -0.90 -0.76 8.24
CA LEU A 60 -0.74 -0.79 6.80
C LEU A 60 0.74 -0.83 6.47
N VAL A 61 1.13 -1.76 5.61
CA VAL A 61 2.53 -1.95 5.19
C VAL A 61 2.60 -1.85 3.68
N GLY A 62 3.42 -0.92 3.18
CA GLY A 62 3.78 -0.89 1.77
C GLY A 62 4.83 -1.95 1.44
N ARG A 63 4.65 -2.67 0.33
CA ARG A 63 5.68 -3.56 -0.20
C ARG A 63 6.51 -2.80 -1.24
N MET A 64 7.73 -2.41 -0.83
CA MET A 64 8.74 -1.87 -1.75
C MET A 64 9.77 -2.95 -2.10
N PRO A 65 10.31 -2.95 -3.34
CA PRO A 65 11.20 -4.01 -3.81
C PRO A 65 12.58 -4.05 -3.13
N SER A 66 12.97 -3.03 -2.35
CA SER A 66 14.35 -2.87 -1.87
C SER A 66 14.47 -2.71 -0.35
N VAL A 67 14.02 -3.72 0.41
CA VAL A 67 14.31 -3.80 1.85
C VAL A 67 14.94 -5.16 2.15
N ALA A 68 16.05 -5.17 2.89
CA ALA A 68 16.70 -6.42 3.30
C ALA A 68 15.78 -7.25 4.22
N PRO A 69 15.84 -8.59 4.19
CA PRO A 69 15.05 -9.44 5.08
C PRO A 69 15.26 -9.11 6.56
N LEU A 70 14.17 -8.78 7.25
CA LEU A 70 14.18 -8.50 8.70
C LEU A 70 14.09 -9.78 9.54
N VAL A 71 13.68 -10.90 8.97
CA VAL A 71 13.66 -12.21 9.63
C VAL A 71 14.43 -13.23 8.80
N GLY A 72 15.07 -14.19 9.47
CA GLY A 72 15.91 -15.19 8.79
C GLY A 72 15.11 -16.27 8.03
N LYS A 73 13.92 -16.61 8.54
CA LYS A 73 12.93 -17.46 7.88
C LYS A 73 11.55 -16.83 8.08
N SER A 74 10.76 -16.76 7.01
CA SER A 74 9.39 -16.26 7.05
C SER A 74 8.45 -17.36 6.57
N ASP A 75 7.37 -17.60 7.31
CA ASP A 75 6.29 -18.50 6.91
C ASP A 75 5.30 -17.80 5.94
N SER A 76 5.45 -16.48 5.75
CA SER A 76 4.58 -15.64 4.92
C SER A 76 5.42 -14.66 4.06
N PRO A 77 6.28 -15.16 3.15
CA PRO A 77 7.16 -14.32 2.34
C PRO A 77 6.42 -13.33 1.42
N GLU A 78 5.16 -13.60 1.08
CA GLU A 78 4.27 -12.76 0.29
C GLU A 78 3.99 -11.40 0.94
N LEU A 79 4.09 -11.32 2.27
CA LEU A 79 3.91 -10.09 3.05
C LEU A 79 5.11 -9.13 2.93
N GLY A 80 6.18 -9.55 2.26
CA GLY A 80 7.43 -8.80 2.14
C GLY A 80 8.22 -8.73 3.46
N PRO A 81 9.40 -8.09 3.46
CA PRO A 81 10.32 -8.08 4.61
C PRO A 81 9.72 -7.50 5.89
N VAL A 82 8.99 -6.40 5.79
CA VAL A 82 8.35 -5.72 6.92
C VAL A 82 7.17 -6.54 7.45
N GLY A 83 6.24 -6.94 6.57
CA GLY A 83 5.08 -7.74 6.96
C GLY A 83 5.48 -9.10 7.54
N SER A 84 6.51 -9.74 6.99
CA SER A 84 7.08 -10.99 7.52
C SER A 84 7.59 -10.85 8.95
N TYR A 85 8.28 -9.75 9.27
CA TYR A 85 8.73 -9.49 10.65
C TYR A 85 7.54 -9.28 11.59
N MET A 86 6.53 -8.54 11.15
CA MET A 86 5.34 -8.26 11.93
C MET A 86 4.46 -9.51 12.18
N ALA A 87 4.43 -10.45 11.24
CA ALA A 87 3.77 -11.73 11.41
C ALA A 87 4.58 -12.72 12.27
N SER A 88 5.86 -12.44 12.53
CA SER A 88 6.72 -13.29 13.33
C SER A 88 6.52 -13.07 14.83
N SER A 89 6.88 -14.06 15.66
CA SER A 89 6.85 -13.92 17.14
C SER A 89 7.79 -12.82 17.69
N SER A 90 8.68 -12.26 16.87
CA SER A 90 9.52 -11.12 17.27
C SER A 90 8.72 -9.82 17.45
N PHE A 91 7.52 -9.75 16.86
CA PHE A 91 6.59 -8.63 16.97
C PHE A 91 5.44 -9.03 17.92
N SER A 92 5.58 -8.70 19.20
CA SER A 92 4.66 -9.11 20.28
C SER A 92 3.38 -8.27 20.35
N ASN A 93 2.74 -7.97 19.22
CA ASN A 93 1.50 -7.19 19.17
C ASN A 93 0.37 -7.99 18.50
N SER A 94 -0.83 -7.88 19.07
CA SER A 94 -2.05 -8.42 18.46
C SER A 94 -2.67 -7.34 17.57
N ALA A 95 -2.19 -7.25 16.33
CA ALA A 95 -2.71 -6.31 15.33
C ALA A 95 -2.99 -7.02 14.00
N SER A 96 -3.94 -6.49 13.24
CA SER A 96 -4.16 -6.89 11.85
C SER A 96 -3.15 -6.19 10.94
N ILE A 97 -2.61 -6.91 9.97
CA ILE A 97 -1.63 -6.39 9.00
C ILE A 97 -2.28 -6.38 7.62
N LEU A 98 -2.31 -5.21 6.97
CA LEU A 98 -2.73 -5.06 5.58
C LEU A 98 -1.50 -4.68 4.73
N VAL A 99 -1.13 -5.56 3.80
CA VAL A 99 0.00 -5.30 2.88
C VAL A 99 -0.54 -4.73 1.58
N ILE A 100 -0.06 -3.54 1.20
CA ILE A 100 -0.43 -2.84 -0.03
C ILE A 100 0.78 -2.85 -0.96
N GLN A 101 0.57 -3.27 -2.20
CA GLN A 101 1.59 -3.32 -3.23
C GLN A 101 1.07 -2.59 -4.46
N GLN A 102 1.87 -1.68 -5.01
CA GLN A 102 1.56 -1.09 -6.31
C GLN A 102 1.56 -2.20 -7.36
N TYR A 103 0.49 -2.26 -8.15
CA TYR A 103 0.35 -3.22 -9.23
C TYR A 103 1.50 -3.06 -10.24
N ASN A 104 2.13 -4.17 -10.61
CA ASN A 104 3.16 -4.21 -11.62
C ASN A 104 2.80 -5.27 -12.67
N SER A 105 2.34 -4.80 -13.82
CA SER A 105 1.93 -5.64 -14.96
C SER A 105 3.06 -6.49 -15.53
N SER A 106 4.32 -6.13 -15.30
CA SER A 106 5.49 -6.89 -15.79
C SER A 106 5.78 -8.12 -14.94
N THR A 107 5.25 -8.16 -13.72
CA THR A 107 5.45 -9.26 -12.76
C THR A 107 4.17 -10.07 -12.53
N ASP A 108 3.09 -9.70 -13.21
CA ASP A 108 1.78 -10.31 -13.03
C ASP A 108 1.69 -11.64 -13.81
N ILE A 109 1.44 -12.72 -13.08
CA ILE A 109 1.33 -14.09 -13.61
C ILE A 109 -0.13 -14.50 -13.85
N HIS A 110 -1.08 -13.62 -13.51
CA HIS A 110 -2.52 -13.86 -13.57
C HIS A 110 -3.22 -12.63 -14.14
N PRO A 111 -3.24 -12.47 -15.49
CA PRO A 111 -3.84 -11.30 -16.12
C PRO A 111 -5.25 -11.10 -15.57
N LEU A 112 -5.52 -9.89 -15.08
CA LEU A 112 -6.80 -9.50 -14.49
C LEU A 112 -7.93 -9.83 -15.47
N VAL A 113 -8.60 -10.98 -15.26
CA VAL A 113 -9.79 -11.33 -16.01
C VAL A 113 -10.91 -10.54 -15.35
N MET A 114 -11.37 -9.47 -15.99
CA MET A 114 -12.61 -8.82 -15.58
C MET A 114 -13.73 -9.85 -15.76
N GLU A 115 -14.33 -10.31 -14.65
CA GLU A 115 -15.61 -11.03 -14.74
C GLU A 115 -16.67 -10.03 -15.19
N GLU A 116 -17.13 -10.20 -16.42
CA GLU A 116 -18.29 -9.46 -16.95
C GLU A 116 -19.54 -10.01 -16.24
N PHE A 117 -20.08 -9.25 -15.29
CA PHE A 117 -21.37 -9.55 -14.70
C PHE A 117 -22.45 -9.29 -15.75
N ASP A 118 -22.89 -10.36 -16.42
CA ASP A 118 -24.07 -10.35 -17.28
C ASP A 118 -25.32 -10.30 -16.39
N CYS A 119 -25.67 -9.09 -15.92
CA CYS A 119 -26.91 -8.87 -15.19
C CYS A 119 -28.07 -9.00 -16.18
N PRO A 120 -28.93 -10.03 -16.12
CA PRO A 120 -30.07 -10.10 -17.00
C PRO A 120 -30.99 -8.90 -16.72
N GLU A 121 -31.26 -8.12 -17.75
CA GLU A 121 -32.17 -6.98 -17.72
C GLU A 121 -33.56 -7.46 -17.26
N MET A 122 -33.96 -7.11 -16.03
CA MET A 122 -35.33 -7.36 -15.55
C MET A 122 -36.26 -6.31 -16.15
N PRO A 123 -37.26 -6.69 -16.97
CA PRO A 123 -38.20 -5.74 -17.55
C PRO A 123 -39.27 -5.37 -16.51
N ASP A 124 -38.98 -4.40 -15.64
CA ASP A 124 -39.97 -3.81 -14.75
C ASP A 124 -40.73 -2.68 -15.45
N THR A 125 -41.62 -3.01 -16.38
CA THR A 125 -42.65 -2.04 -16.79
C THR A 125 -44.01 -2.73 -17.00
N PRO A 126 -45.04 -2.39 -16.20
CA PRO A 126 -46.39 -2.83 -16.49
C PRO A 126 -46.84 -2.21 -17.81
N ARG A 127 -47.26 -3.06 -18.74
CA ARG A 127 -47.89 -2.65 -19.99
C ARG A 127 -49.27 -2.08 -19.67
N ASN A 128 -49.38 -0.75 -19.65
CA ASN A 128 -50.66 -0.05 -19.50
C ASN A 128 -51.57 -0.37 -20.71
N ASN A 129 -52.82 -0.70 -20.41
CA ASN A 129 -53.89 -1.08 -21.33
C ASN A 129 -54.80 0.10 -21.65
#